data_AF-A0A9Q0N110-F1
#
_entry.id   AF-A0A9Q0N110-F1
#
_cell.length_a   1.000
_cell.length_b   1.000
_cell.length_c   1.000
_cell.angle_alpha   90.00
_cell.angle_beta   90.00
_cell.angle_gamma   90.00
#
_symmetry.space_group_name_H-M   'P 1'
#
loop_
_entity.id
_entity.type
_entity.pdbx_description
1 polymer ?
#
loop_
_entity_poly.entity_id
_entity_poly.type
_entity_poly.pdbx_seq_one_letter_code
_entity_poly.pdbx_strand_id
1 'polypeptide(L)'
;MKRPYEVKIFNLTCFSADKNILVNATLTADGSLDVNVNLLKDYPEVHFIAEIYLDSGSGKYEMEILNKTVIVCRIFRQPRYEPLIQIIYKMVLPHSNYPTECPIRKNTYSVKGFRINTELLPPMLPEKNVLMFFNVAS
;
A
#
# COMPACT_ATOMS: atom_id res chain seq x y z
N MET A 1 24.10 -7.03 0.59
CA MET A 1 24.72 -6.04 1.51
C MET A 1 23.61 -5.63 2.47
N LYS A 2 23.68 -6.02 3.75
CA LYS A 2 22.60 -5.76 4.72
C LYS A 2 22.58 -4.25 5.02
N ARG A 3 21.47 -3.56 4.73
CA ARG A 3 21.34 -2.12 5.02
C ARG A 3 21.37 -1.91 6.55
N PRO A 4 21.95 -0.80 7.06
CA PRO A 4 22.17 -0.60 8.50
C PRO A 4 20.92 -0.17 9.28
N TYR A 5 19.76 0.02 8.63
CA TYR A 5 18.53 0.52 9.26
C TYR A 5 17.33 -0.37 8.94
N GLU A 6 16.40 -0.46 9.89
CA GLU A 6 15.13 -1.20 9.76
C GLU A 6 13.96 -0.21 9.68
N VAL A 7 13.16 -0.27 8.61
CA VAL A 7 11.94 0.53 8.50
C VAL A 7 10.79 -0.27 9.13
N LYS A 8 10.16 0.29 10.16
CA LYS A 8 9.02 -0.32 10.84
C LYS A 8 7.73 0.45 10.54
N ILE A 9 6.71 -0.28 10.10
CA ILE A 9 5.35 0.25 10.04
C ILE A 9 4.88 0.34 11.50
N PHE A 10 4.56 1.54 11.95
CA PHE A 10 4.09 1.75 13.32
C PHE A 10 2.57 1.79 13.38
N ASN A 11 1.95 2.42 12.38
CA ASN A 11 0.50 2.43 12.24
C ASN A 11 0.12 2.39 10.77
N LEU A 12 -1.00 1.71 10.51
CA LEU A 12 -1.59 1.57 9.19
C LEU A 12 -3.09 1.77 9.33
N THR A 13 -3.63 2.70 8.56
CA THR A 13 -5.06 2.88 8.41
C THR A 13 -5.44 2.68 6.95
N CYS A 14 -6.39 1.79 6.70
CA CYS A 14 -6.97 1.58 5.38
C CYS A 14 -8.47 1.84 5.44
N PHE A 15 -8.99 2.64 4.51
CA PHE A 15 -10.42 2.95 4.45
C PHE A 15 -10.89 3.13 3.00
N SER A 16 -12.21 3.18 2.84
CA SER A 16 -12.87 3.52 1.58
C SER A 16 -14.11 4.37 1.90
N ALA A 17 -14.34 5.41 1.10
CA ALA A 17 -15.60 6.15 1.14
C ALA A 17 -16.71 5.47 0.33
N ASP A 18 -16.38 4.59 -0.63
CA ASP A 18 -17.36 3.79 -1.34
C ASP A 18 -17.79 2.59 -0.47
N LYS A 19 -19.08 2.57 -0.11
CA LYS A 19 -19.72 1.48 0.65
C LYS A 19 -19.65 0.10 -0.01
N ASN A 20 -19.35 0.04 -1.31
CA ASN A 20 -19.19 -1.21 -2.05
C ASN A 20 -17.75 -1.73 -2.07
N ILE A 21 -16.82 -1.03 -1.39
CA ILE A 21 -15.44 -1.43 -1.19
C ILE A 21 -15.22 -1.58 0.31
N LEU A 22 -15.11 -2.82 0.78
CA LEU A 22 -14.83 -3.11 2.17
C LEU A 22 -13.35 -3.39 2.32
N VAL A 23 -12.65 -2.58 3.12
CA VAL A 23 -11.21 -2.73 3.35
C VAL A 23 -10.96 -3.05 4.81
N ASN A 24 -10.14 -4.05 5.06
CA ASN A 24 -9.61 -4.37 6.38
C ASN A 24 -8.11 -4.59 6.24
N ALA A 25 -7.33 -3.99 7.14
CA ALA A 25 -5.91 -4.22 7.17
C ALA A 25 -5.45 -4.41 8.62
N THR A 26 -4.50 -5.32 8.81
CA THR A 26 -4.00 -5.71 10.11
C THR A 26 -2.49 -5.77 10.06
N LEU A 27 -1.85 -4.98 10.93
CA LEU A 27 -0.43 -5.12 11.22
C LEU A 27 -0.27 -6.17 12.31
N THR A 28 0.39 -7.27 11.99
CA THR A 28 0.61 -8.38 12.92
C THR A 28 1.78 -8.08 13.87
N ALA A 29 1.84 -8.79 14.99
CA ALA A 29 2.87 -8.57 16.03
C ALA A 29 4.30 -8.81 15.53
N ASP A 30 4.48 -9.70 14.53
CA ASP A 30 5.76 -9.93 13.89
C ASP A 30 6.12 -8.85 12.85
N GLY A 31 5.27 -7.83 12.65
CA GLY A 31 5.49 -6.72 11.72
C GLY A 31 5.12 -7.03 10.27
N SER A 32 4.33 -8.08 10.04
CA SER A 32 3.77 -8.39 8.73
C SER A 32 2.43 -7.69 8.52
N LEU A 33 2.06 -7.50 7.26
CA LEU A 33 0.85 -6.82 6.86
C LEU A 33 -0.11 -7.80 6.19
N ASP A 34 -1.31 -7.88 6.75
CA ASP A 34 -2.46 -8.55 6.13
C ASP A 34 -3.44 -7.49 5.63
N VAL A 35 -3.84 -7.55 4.37
CA VAL A 35 -4.83 -6.63 3.78
C VAL A 35 -5.90 -7.43 3.08
N ASN A 36 -7.17 -7.12 3.32
CA ASN A 36 -8.32 -7.67 2.62
C ASN A 36 -9.14 -6.53 2.03
N VAL A 37 -9.45 -6.62 0.74
CA VAL A 37 -10.30 -5.70 -0.02
C VAL A 37 -11.39 -6.52 -0.67
N ASN A 38 -12.63 -6.36 -0.21
CA ASN A 38 -13.80 -7.00 -0.80
C ASN A 38 -14.57 -6.00 -1.65
N LEU A 39 -14.59 -6.23 -2.95
CA LEU A 39 -15.35 -5.45 -3.92
C LEU A 39 -16.71 -6.09 -4.13
N LEU A 40 -17.79 -5.34 -3.90
CA LEU A 40 -19.16 -5.85 -4.03
C LEU A 40 -19.71 -5.76 -5.46
N LYS A 41 -19.01 -5.06 -6.36
CA LYS A 41 -19.31 -4.91 -7.79
C LYS A 41 -18.03 -4.82 -8.62
N ASP A 42 -18.18 -4.86 -9.94
CA ASP A 42 -17.08 -4.62 -10.88
C ASP A 42 -16.76 -3.13 -10.96
N TYR A 43 -15.47 -2.81 -11.07
CA TYR A 43 -14.96 -1.45 -11.20
C TYR A 43 -14.13 -1.29 -12.47
N PRO A 44 -14.52 -0.39 -13.39
CA PRO A 44 -13.73 -0.13 -14.59
C PRO A 44 -12.41 0.56 -14.28
N GLU A 45 -12.37 1.33 -13.18
CA GLU A 45 -11.21 2.03 -12.68
C GLU A 45 -11.29 2.11 -11.15
N VAL A 46 -10.12 2.01 -10.48
CA VAL A 46 -9.97 2.17 -9.03
C VAL A 46 -8.78 3.08 -8.79
N HIS A 47 -8.96 4.02 -7.86
CA HIS A 47 -7.99 5.00 -7.43
C HIS A 47 -7.51 4.60 -6.03
N PHE A 48 -6.21 4.44 -5.88
CA PHE A 48 -5.55 4.14 -4.62
C PHE A 48 -4.75 5.35 -4.18
N ILE A 49 -5.15 5.97 -3.08
CA ILE A 49 -4.48 7.14 -2.53
C ILE A 49 -3.60 6.67 -1.38
N ALA A 50 -2.31 6.97 -1.48
CA ALA A 50 -1.30 6.62 -0.49
C ALA A 50 -0.72 7.88 0.12
N GLU A 51 -0.92 8.03 1.44
CA GLU A 51 -0.31 9.08 2.24
C GLU A 51 0.63 8.44 3.27
N ILE A 52 1.87 8.90 3.32
CA ILE A 52 2.90 8.35 4.20
C ILE A 52 3.54 9.50 4.96
N TYR A 53 3.56 9.37 6.29
CA TYR A 53 4.13 10.34 7.20
C TYR A 53 5.23 9.70 8.03
N LEU A 54 6.29 10.46 8.31
CA LEU A 54 7.32 10.06 9.27
C LEU A 54 7.01 10.58 10.67
N ASP A 55 7.21 9.71 11.64
CA ASP A 55 7.24 10.11 13.04
C ASP A 55 8.51 10.94 13.32
N SER A 56 8.31 12.18 13.73
CA SER A 56 9.41 13.09 14.09
C SER A 56 9.97 12.80 15.50
N GLY A 57 9.29 11.99 16.32
CA GLY A 57 9.62 11.75 17.72
C GLY A 57 9.23 12.88 18.67
N SER A 58 8.61 13.96 18.17
CA SER A 58 8.19 15.13 18.95
C SER A 58 6.70 15.13 19.33
N GLY A 59 5.97 14.06 18.99
CA GLY A 59 4.52 13.97 19.17
C GLY A 59 3.71 14.75 18.12
N LYS A 60 4.36 15.45 17.20
CA LYS A 60 3.75 16.07 16.01
C LYS A 60 4.19 15.34 14.74
N TYR A 61 3.22 14.75 14.03
CA TYR A 61 3.41 14.08 12.74
C TYR A 61 3.45 15.14 11.64
N GLU A 62 4.64 15.62 11.25
CA GLU A 62 4.73 16.82 10.40
C GLU A 62 5.50 16.64 9.10
N MET A 63 6.10 15.48 8.81
CA MET A 63 6.73 15.26 7.50
C MET A 63 5.98 14.21 6.67
N GLU A 64 5.07 14.70 5.82
CA GLU A 64 4.50 13.97 4.71
C GLU A 64 5.60 13.67 3.68
N ILE A 65 5.94 12.39 3.51
CA ILE A 65 6.98 11.95 2.56
C ILE A 65 6.40 11.43 1.25
N LEU A 66 5.11 11.09 1.25
CA LEU A 66 4.41 10.65 0.06
C LEU A 66 2.95 11.02 0.18
N ASN A 67 2.41 11.60 -0.88
CA ASN A 67 0.98 11.72 -1.12
C ASN A 67 0.74 11.55 -2.60
N LYS A 68 0.22 10.39 -2.96
CA LYS A 68 0.05 9.99 -4.35
C LYS A 68 -1.29 9.33 -4.56
N THR A 69 -1.98 9.78 -5.59
CA THR A 69 -3.12 9.08 -6.16
C THR A 69 -2.64 8.20 -7.31
N VAL A 70 -2.91 6.91 -7.19
CA VAL A 70 -2.52 5.87 -8.14
C VAL A 70 -3.77 5.35 -8.82
N ILE A 71 -3.79 5.39 -10.14
CA ILE A 71 -4.86 4.78 -10.93
C ILE A 71 -4.45 3.34 -11.23
N VAL A 72 -5.09 2.36 -10.57
CA VAL A 72 -4.69 0.95 -10.60
C VAL A 72 -4.66 0.40 -12.02
N CYS A 73 -5.68 0.69 -12.82
CA CYS A 73 -5.74 0.24 -14.22
C CYS A 73 -4.63 0.82 -15.11
N ARG A 74 -4.12 2.01 -14.76
CA ARG A 74 -3.03 2.63 -15.51
C ARG A 74 -1.70 1.91 -15.23
N ILE A 75 -1.52 1.35 -14.04
CA ILE A 75 -0.34 0.52 -13.72
C ILE A 75 -0.27 -0.70 -14.65
N PHE A 76 -1.39 -1.41 -14.84
CA PHE A 76 -1.44 -2.61 -15.68
C PHE A 76 -1.13 -2.29 -17.15
N ARG A 77 -1.64 -1.17 -17.66
CA ARG A 77 -1.45 -0.75 -19.06
C ARG A 77 -0.11 -0.07 -19.30
N GLN A 78 0.43 0.62 -18.29
CA GLN A 78 1.63 1.45 -18.39
C GLN A 78 2.54 1.20 -17.17
N PRO A 79 3.36 0.14 -17.17
CA PRO A 79 4.20 -0.22 -16.03
C PRO A 79 5.23 0.84 -15.61
N ARG A 80 5.47 1.87 -16.45
CA ARG A 80 6.36 3.00 -16.17
C ARG A 80 5.64 4.23 -15.61
N TYR A 81 4.32 4.19 -15.44
CA TYR A 81 3.52 5.31 -14.93
C TYR A 81 3.93 5.71 -13.51
N GLU A 82 4.11 4.71 -12.63
CA GLU A 82 4.51 4.91 -11.24
C GLU A 82 5.55 3.84 -10.85
N PRO A 83 6.85 4.04 -11.14
CA PRO A 83 7.88 3.02 -10.98
C PRO A 83 7.98 2.46 -9.56
N LEU A 84 7.86 3.32 -8.54
CA LEU A 84 7.89 2.92 -7.13
C LEU A 84 6.69 2.02 -6.79
N ILE A 85 5.50 2.39 -7.25
CA ILE A 85 4.29 1.60 -7.03
C ILE A 85 4.38 0.27 -7.79
N GLN A 86 4.96 0.25 -8.98
CA GLN A 86 5.18 -0.99 -9.72
C GLN A 86 6.13 -1.95 -8.98
N ILE A 87 7.15 -1.43 -8.29
CA ILE A 87 8.02 -2.25 -7.43
C ILE A 87 7.20 -2.82 -6.27
N ILE A 88 6.42 -1.98 -5.58
CA ILE A 88 5.55 -2.42 -4.46
C ILE A 88 4.56 -3.48 -4.91
N TYR A 89 3.88 -3.25 -6.03
CA TYR A 89 2.92 -4.19 -6.60
C TYR A 89 3.58 -5.55 -6.91
N LYS A 90 4.79 -5.56 -7.48
CA LYS A 90 5.55 -6.79 -7.72
C LYS A 90 5.99 -7.51 -6.43
N MET A 91 6.25 -6.77 -5.35
CA MET A 91 6.56 -7.38 -4.05
C MET A 91 5.33 -8.04 -3.42
N VAL A 92 4.16 -7.45 -3.62
CA VAL A 92 2.89 -7.91 -3.02
C VAL A 92 2.29 -9.08 -3.80
N LEU A 93 2.43 -9.08 -5.13
CA LEU A 93 1.85 -10.09 -6.02
C LEU A 93 2.04 -11.55 -5.57
N PRO A 94 3.25 -12.02 -5.21
CA PRO A 94 3.47 -13.41 -4.78
C PRO A 94 2.70 -13.82 -3.52
N HIS A 95 2.30 -12.85 -2.71
CA HIS A 95 1.60 -13.04 -1.43
C HIS A 95 0.13 -12.65 -1.52
N SER A 96 -0.41 -12.49 -2.74
CA SER A 96 -1.73 -11.95 -2.96
C SER A 96 -2.46 -12.60 -4.13
N ASN A 97 -3.77 -12.41 -4.17
CA ASN A 97 -4.61 -12.70 -5.33
C ASN A 97 -5.06 -11.39 -6.01
N TYR A 98 -4.30 -10.30 -5.87
CA TYR A 98 -4.64 -8.97 -6.40
C TYR A 98 -4.84 -8.99 -7.92
N PRO A 99 -5.71 -8.11 -8.45
CA PRO A 99 -6.01 -8.10 -9.87
C PRO A 99 -4.78 -7.69 -10.67
N THR A 100 -4.63 -8.25 -11.87
CA THR A 100 -3.54 -7.97 -12.81
C THR A 100 -4.00 -7.27 -14.09
N GLU A 101 -5.32 -7.11 -14.23
CA GLU A 101 -5.97 -6.49 -15.37
C GLU A 101 -7.22 -5.72 -14.95
N CYS A 102 -7.76 -4.95 -15.88
CA CYS A 102 -9.02 -4.22 -15.70
C CYS A 102 -10.06 -4.65 -16.73
N PRO A 103 -11.37 -4.58 -16.43
CA PRO A 103 -11.97 -4.05 -15.19
C PRO A 103 -11.70 -4.94 -13.97
N ILE A 104 -11.58 -4.33 -12.80
CA ILE A 104 -11.37 -5.08 -11.55
C ILE A 104 -12.69 -5.73 -11.17
N ARG A 105 -12.72 -7.06 -11.21
CA ARG A 105 -13.93 -7.84 -10.97
C ARG A 105 -14.31 -7.84 -9.50
N LYS A 106 -15.60 -7.95 -9.23
CA LYS A 106 -16.18 -8.27 -7.93
C LYS A 106 -15.48 -9.50 -7.36
N ASN A 107 -14.69 -9.32 -6.31
CA ASN A 107 -14.01 -10.40 -5.62
C ASN A 107 -13.47 -9.93 -4.26
N THR A 108 -13.04 -10.88 -3.45
CA THR A 108 -12.21 -10.64 -2.27
C THR A 108 -10.74 -10.78 -2.65
N TYR A 109 -10.06 -9.64 -2.67
CA TYR A 109 -8.62 -9.53 -2.86
C TYR A 109 -7.92 -9.47 -1.51
N SER A 110 -6.83 -10.20 -1.36
CA SER A 110 -6.13 -10.34 -0.10
C SER A 110 -4.63 -10.38 -0.30
N VAL A 111 -3.90 -9.84 0.67
CA VAL A 111 -2.47 -9.96 0.86
C VAL A 111 -2.28 -10.55 2.24
N LYS A 112 -1.42 -11.58 2.38
CA LYS A 112 -1.14 -12.19 3.68
C LYS A 112 0.36 -12.25 3.96
N GLY A 113 0.74 -11.86 5.16
CA GLY A 113 2.11 -11.93 5.65
C GLY A 113 3.08 -11.03 4.87
N PHE A 114 2.60 -9.93 4.28
CA PHE A 114 3.49 -9.06 3.51
C PHE A 114 4.44 -8.32 4.43
N ARG A 115 5.74 -8.45 4.17
CA ARG A 115 6.78 -7.72 4.89
C ARG A 115 7.47 -6.77 3.93
N ILE A 116 7.67 -5.53 4.37
CA ILE A 116 8.41 -4.57 3.57
C ILE A 116 9.85 -5.07 3.42
N ASN A 117 10.26 -5.32 2.17
CA ASN A 117 11.65 -5.57 1.86
C ASN A 117 12.40 -4.23 1.78
N THR A 118 13.18 -3.92 2.81
CA THR A 118 13.95 -2.67 2.90
C THR A 118 15.01 -2.53 1.80
N GLU A 119 15.43 -3.63 1.15
CA GLU A 119 16.35 -3.59 0.02
C GLU A 119 15.73 -2.94 -1.22
N LEU A 120 14.41 -3.01 -1.36
CA LEU A 120 13.66 -2.45 -2.48
C LEU A 120 13.18 -1.01 -2.23
N LEU A 121 13.42 -0.48 -1.04
CA LEU A 121 13.12 0.90 -0.71
C LEU A 121 14.21 1.87 -1.21
N PRO A 122 13.87 3.12 -1.54
CA PRO A 122 14.85 4.16 -1.82
C PRO A 122 15.86 4.33 -0.66
N PRO A 123 17.15 4.59 -0.94
CA PRO A 123 18.19 4.73 0.10
C PRO A 123 18.00 5.92 1.03
N MET A 124 17.20 6.92 0.62
CA MET A 124 17.02 8.18 1.33
C MET A 124 15.96 8.12 2.44
N LEU A 125 15.31 6.98 2.68
CA LEU A 125 14.35 6.85 3.77
C LEU A 125 15.08 6.80 5.12
N PRO A 126 14.81 7.73 6.05
CA PRO A 126 15.44 7.73 7.36
C PRO A 126 14.90 6.60 8.23
N GLU A 127 15.67 6.19 9.24
CA GLU A 127 15.27 5.21 10.25
C GLU A 127 14.26 5.84 11.22
N LYS A 128 12.98 5.75 10.88
CA LYS A 128 11.86 6.33 11.66
C LYS A 128 10.64 5.42 11.59
N ASN A 129 9.77 5.55 12.59
CA ASN A 129 8.43 4.99 12.54
C ASN A 129 7.65 5.66 11.40
N VAL A 130 6.91 4.86 10.66
CA VAL A 130 6.12 5.33 9.53
C VAL A 130 4.63 5.13 9.82
N LEU A 131 3.84 6.16 9.52
CA LEU A 131 2.39 6.11 9.50
C LEU A 131 1.93 6.06 8.04
N MET A 132 1.03 5.13 7.73
CA MET A 132 0.50 4.96 6.38
C MET A 132 -1.02 5.06 6.40
N PHE A 133 -1.56 5.93 5.54
CA PHE A 133 -2.99 6.03 5.27
C PHE A 133 -3.24 5.64 3.83
N PHE A 134 -4.15 4.69 3.64
CA PHE A 134 -4.55 4.21 2.34
C PHE A 134 -6.05 4.39 2.15
N ASN A 135 -6.43 5.12 1.12
CA ASN A 135 -7.82 5.30 0.71
C ASN A 135 -8.04 4.65 -0.65
N VAL A 136 -9.08 3.81 -0.73
CA VAL A 136 -9.52 3.19 -1.99
C VAL A 136 -10.80 3.88 -2.45
N ALA A 137 -10.77 4.44 -3.66
CA ALA A 137 -11.89 5.13 -4.29
C ALA A 137 -12.11 4.59 -5.72
N SER A 138 -13.27 4.87 -6.31
CA SER A 138 -13.59 4.53 -7.70
C SER A 138 -14.33 5.63 -8.41
#